data_AF-A0A7S2GGN0-F1
#
_entry.id   AF-A0A7S2GGN0-F1
#
_cell.length_a   1.000
_cell.length_b   1.000
_cell.length_c   1.000
_cell.angle_alpha   90.00
_cell.angle_beta   90.00
_cell.angle_gamma   90.00
#
_symmetry.space_group_name_H-M   'P 1'
#
loop_
_entity.id
_entity.type
_entity.pdbx_description
1 polymer ?
#
loop_
_entity_poly.entity_id
_entity_poly.type
_entity_poly.pdbx_seq_one_letter_code
_entity_poly.pdbx_strand_id
1 'polypeptide(L)'
;AAERLDLLLRDRVALALAAHPSFPLEVYGHSLGAGVATLLALRWHAAFGGPGSNNRSVRCLAFAPPATMDLASARRASSVVTSVVVGDDVVPRLSLSSVQDLCAALRLLCEDASLQTTIASAAASLHAATDLDLSQVHGGEEGRGGRGEEYGCGKRHPDTTTTTTLPPHTQSNNRSATRATLRTCRERLADAMTHEKLYPAGRILHMSPSDNNLRPRGGGNGRTEGEPGRLAQWRDQAHFAEIVLSASMFSCHVPSSYLSAIHELR
;
A
#
# COMPACT_ATOMS: atom_id res chain seq x y z
N ALA A 1 -22.18 2.58 -17.52
CA ALA A 1 -22.23 1.13 -17.20
C ALA A 1 -23.23 0.81 -16.09
N ALA A 2 -23.07 1.36 -14.88
CA ALA A 2 -24.00 1.11 -13.76
C ALA A 2 -25.46 1.42 -14.10
N GLU A 3 -25.73 2.56 -14.74
CA GLU A 3 -27.07 2.91 -15.22
C GLU A 3 -27.66 1.90 -16.22
N ARG A 4 -26.84 1.37 -17.13
CA ARG A 4 -27.27 0.32 -18.06
C ARG A 4 -27.62 -0.98 -17.33
N LEU A 5 -26.82 -1.37 -16.33
CA LEU A 5 -27.13 -2.54 -15.50
C LEU A 5 -28.39 -2.33 -14.67
N ASP A 6 -28.60 -1.13 -14.14
CA ASP A 6 -29.82 -0.76 -13.44
C ASP A 6 -31.06 -0.96 -14.33
N LEU A 7 -31.05 -0.42 -15.56
CA LEU A 7 -32.13 -0.61 -16.52
C LEU A 7 -32.40 -2.08 -16.86
N LEU A 8 -31.37 -2.92 -16.94
CA LEU A 8 -31.49 -4.32 -17.33
C LEU A 8 -31.92 -5.24 -16.17
N LEU A 9 -31.53 -4.90 -14.93
CA LEU A 9 -31.62 -5.82 -13.79
C LEU A 9 -32.62 -5.39 -12.73
N ARG A 10 -32.98 -4.10 -12.65
CA ARG A 10 -33.81 -3.55 -11.56
C ARG A 10 -35.09 -4.33 -11.31
N ASP A 11 -35.87 -4.61 -12.36
CA ASP A 11 -37.17 -5.28 -12.20
C ASP A 11 -37.00 -6.74 -11.75
N ARG A 12 -36.00 -7.44 -12.28
CA ARG A 12 -35.69 -8.81 -11.89
C ARG A 12 -35.22 -8.88 -10.44
N VAL A 13 -34.37 -7.92 -10.03
CA VAL A 13 -33.92 -7.79 -8.64
C VAL A 13 -35.11 -7.46 -7.74
N ALA A 14 -35.97 -6.51 -8.12
CA ALA A 14 -37.16 -6.15 -7.35
C ALA A 14 -38.10 -7.36 -7.13
N LEU A 15 -38.33 -8.17 -8.16
CA LEU A 15 -39.11 -9.41 -8.05
C LEU A 15 -38.47 -10.41 -7.08
N ALA A 16 -37.16 -10.65 -7.20
CA ALA A 16 -36.44 -11.55 -6.29
C ALA A 16 -36.47 -11.05 -4.83
N LEU A 17 -36.31 -9.75 -4.64
CA LEU A 17 -36.38 -9.12 -3.31
C LEU A 17 -37.80 -9.20 -2.73
N ALA A 18 -38.85 -9.06 -3.54
CA ALA A 18 -40.23 -9.24 -3.10
C ALA A 18 -40.52 -10.68 -2.67
N ALA A 19 -39.97 -11.67 -3.39
CA ALA A 19 -40.07 -13.09 -3.02
C ALA A 19 -39.27 -13.44 -1.75
N HIS A 20 -38.23 -12.66 -1.42
CA HIS A 20 -37.39 -12.86 -0.24
C HIS A 20 -37.28 -11.57 0.61
N PRO A 21 -38.33 -11.19 1.37
CA PRO A 21 -38.39 -9.92 2.08
C PRO A 21 -37.29 -9.69 3.14
N SER A 22 -36.79 -10.76 3.75
CA SER A 22 -35.78 -10.70 4.82
C SER A 22 -34.34 -10.66 4.32
N PHE A 23 -34.10 -10.91 3.03
CA PHE A 23 -32.73 -11.03 2.51
C PHE A 23 -32.11 -9.64 2.27
N PRO A 24 -30.84 -9.43 2.64
CA PRO A 24 -30.12 -8.22 2.22
C PRO A 24 -29.85 -8.25 0.71
N LEU A 25 -29.60 -7.07 0.13
CA LEU A 25 -29.07 -6.96 -1.23
C LEU A 25 -27.59 -6.60 -1.15
N GLU A 26 -26.72 -7.49 -1.66
CA GLU A 26 -25.28 -7.26 -1.66
C GLU A 26 -24.75 -7.28 -3.10
N VAL A 27 -23.98 -6.26 -3.45
CA VAL A 27 -23.35 -6.13 -4.76
C VAL A 27 -21.84 -6.22 -4.59
N TYR A 28 -21.20 -7.00 -5.45
CA TYR A 28 -19.76 -7.22 -5.42
C TYR A 28 -19.15 -6.85 -6.75
N GLY A 29 -17.89 -6.42 -6.72
CA GLY A 29 -17.11 -6.24 -7.93
C GLY A 29 -15.64 -6.14 -7.62
N HIS A 30 -14.82 -6.36 -8.64
CA HIS A 30 -13.38 -6.14 -8.61
C HIS A 30 -12.98 -5.09 -9.66
N SER A 31 -11.98 -4.26 -9.37
CA SER A 31 -11.43 -3.27 -10.31
C SER A 31 -12.52 -2.35 -10.88
N LEU A 32 -12.57 -2.17 -12.20
CA LEU A 32 -13.65 -1.43 -12.87
C LEU A 32 -15.04 -1.94 -12.48
N GLY A 33 -15.20 -3.27 -12.34
CA GLY A 33 -16.45 -3.88 -11.89
C GLY A 33 -16.83 -3.45 -10.47
N ALA A 34 -15.86 -3.19 -9.59
CA ALA A 34 -16.10 -2.66 -8.25
C ALA A 34 -16.60 -1.20 -8.28
N GLY A 35 -16.07 -0.38 -9.19
CA GLY A 35 -16.58 0.96 -9.44
C GLY A 35 -18.03 0.94 -9.94
N VAL A 36 -18.35 0.04 -10.86
CA VAL A 36 -19.72 -0.16 -11.36
C VAL A 36 -20.65 -0.67 -10.25
N ALA A 37 -20.23 -1.67 -9.48
CA ALA A 37 -20.96 -2.21 -8.33
C ALA A 37 -21.26 -1.13 -7.29
N THR A 38 -20.27 -0.28 -6.99
CA THR A 38 -20.42 0.86 -6.08
C THR A 38 -21.53 1.81 -6.52
N LEU A 39 -21.47 2.30 -7.77
CA LEU A 39 -22.48 3.24 -8.29
C LEU A 39 -23.86 2.58 -8.37
N LEU A 40 -23.93 1.30 -8.75
CA LEU A 40 -25.17 0.55 -8.81
C LEU A 40 -25.79 0.38 -7.41
N ALA A 41 -24.99 -0.01 -6.41
CA ALA A 41 -25.43 -0.17 -5.04
C ALA A 41 -25.91 1.13 -4.42
N LEU A 42 -25.27 2.27 -4.71
CA LEU A 42 -25.75 3.57 -4.22
C LEU A 42 -27.10 3.95 -4.84
N ARG A 43 -27.30 3.70 -6.15
CA ARG A 43 -28.61 3.88 -6.81
C ARG A 43 -29.67 2.96 -6.22
N TRP A 44 -29.32 1.70 -5.96
CA TRP A 44 -30.23 0.70 -5.40
C TRP A 44 -30.49 0.90 -3.91
N HIS A 45 -29.57 1.50 -3.15
CA HIS A 45 -29.81 1.89 -1.77
C HIS A 45 -30.95 2.91 -1.70
N ALA A 46 -30.96 3.90 -2.60
CA ALA A 46 -32.07 4.85 -2.68
C ALA A 46 -33.40 4.20 -3.10
N ALA A 47 -33.37 3.17 -3.94
CA ALA A 47 -34.57 2.52 -4.47
C ALA A 47 -35.15 1.43 -3.56
N PHE A 48 -34.29 0.69 -2.85
CA PHE A 48 -34.65 -0.51 -2.11
C PHE A 48 -34.35 -0.44 -0.60
N GLY A 49 -33.53 0.52 -0.16
CA GLY A 49 -33.13 0.67 1.25
C GLY A 49 -33.60 1.97 1.91
N GLY A 50 -34.37 2.81 1.21
CA GLY A 50 -34.87 4.07 1.73
C GLY A 50 -36.15 3.96 2.59
N PRO A 51 -36.58 5.08 3.20
CA PRO A 51 -37.89 5.19 3.86
C PRO A 51 -38.99 4.93 2.82
N GLY A 52 -39.76 3.84 3.00
CA GLY A 52 -40.78 3.38 2.04
C GLY A 52 -40.44 2.05 1.34
N SER A 53 -39.21 1.55 1.45
CA SER A 53 -38.79 0.26 0.88
C SER A 53 -38.27 -0.69 1.96
N ASN A 54 -39.16 -1.37 2.68
CA ASN A 54 -38.91 -2.47 3.66
C ASN A 54 -37.76 -2.27 4.67
N ASN A 55 -37.16 -1.08 4.75
CA ASN A 55 -35.87 -0.79 5.38
C ASN A 55 -34.77 -1.82 5.05
N ARG A 56 -34.64 -2.25 3.79
CA ARG A 56 -33.72 -3.33 3.42
C ARG A 56 -32.26 -2.88 3.49
N SER A 57 -31.40 -3.75 4.04
CA SER A 57 -29.95 -3.56 3.96
C SER A 57 -29.46 -3.74 2.53
N VAL A 58 -28.91 -2.66 1.95
CA VAL A 58 -28.23 -2.66 0.65
C VAL A 58 -26.76 -2.38 0.90
N ARG A 59 -25.87 -3.29 0.50
CA ARG A 59 -24.42 -3.16 0.72
C ARG A 59 -23.63 -3.40 -0.56
N CYS A 60 -22.45 -2.82 -0.62
CA CYS A 60 -21.45 -3.08 -1.66
C CYS A 60 -20.13 -3.47 -1.02
N LEU A 61 -19.53 -4.57 -1.49
CA LEU A 61 -18.15 -4.91 -1.20
C LEU A 61 -17.34 -4.76 -2.49
N ALA A 62 -16.54 -3.70 -2.53
CA ALA A 62 -15.82 -3.25 -3.70
C ALA A 62 -14.33 -3.59 -3.56
N PHE A 63 -13.84 -4.56 -4.33
CA PHE A 63 -12.43 -4.95 -4.31
C PHE A 63 -11.64 -4.15 -5.34
N ALA A 64 -10.53 -3.54 -4.94
CA ALA A 64 -9.71 -2.71 -5.82
C ALA A 64 -10.50 -1.62 -6.61
N PRO A 65 -11.48 -0.91 -6.03
CA PRO A 65 -12.29 0.02 -6.80
C PRO A 65 -11.47 1.23 -7.23
N PRO A 66 -11.67 1.76 -8.45
CA PRO A 66 -11.03 3.01 -8.86
C PRO A 66 -11.49 4.19 -8.00
N ALA A 67 -10.65 5.22 -7.93
CA ALA A 67 -10.96 6.47 -7.23
C ALA A 67 -11.92 7.34 -8.06
N THR A 68 -13.23 7.23 -7.79
CA THR A 68 -14.28 7.86 -8.62
C THR A 68 -15.12 8.92 -7.91
N MET A 69 -14.82 9.25 -6.65
CA MET A 69 -15.64 10.17 -5.85
C MET A 69 -14.82 11.28 -5.23
N ASP A 70 -15.39 12.48 -5.12
CA ASP A 70 -14.88 13.51 -4.23
C ASP A 70 -14.92 13.02 -2.77
N LEU A 71 -14.17 13.69 -1.88
CA LEU A 71 -14.04 13.26 -0.48
C LEU A 71 -15.38 13.20 0.25
N ALA A 72 -16.29 14.16 0.00
CA ALA A 72 -17.57 14.22 0.67
C ALA A 72 -18.49 13.08 0.21
N SER A 73 -18.55 12.82 -1.10
CA SER A 73 -19.30 11.69 -1.66
C SER A 73 -18.75 10.34 -1.21
N ALA A 74 -17.42 10.17 -1.22
CA ALA A 74 -16.76 8.95 -0.76
C ALA A 74 -17.11 8.65 0.71
N ARG A 75 -17.06 9.67 1.58
CA ARG A 75 -17.44 9.53 3.00
C ARG A 75 -18.92 9.23 3.18
N ARG A 76 -19.82 9.90 2.45
CA ARG A 76 -21.27 9.63 2.51
C ARG A 76 -21.61 8.20 2.12
N ALA A 77 -20.85 7.59 1.21
CA ALA A 77 -21.04 6.21 0.81
C ALA A 77 -20.70 5.16 1.89
N SER A 78 -20.13 5.56 3.04
CA SER A 78 -19.62 4.66 4.09
C SER A 78 -20.65 3.74 4.74
N SER A 79 -21.94 4.11 4.71
CA SER A 79 -23.03 3.29 5.21
C SER A 79 -23.39 2.15 4.25
N VAL A 80 -23.07 2.28 2.96
CA VAL A 80 -23.45 1.34 1.90
C VAL A 80 -22.24 0.56 1.39
N VAL A 81 -21.10 1.23 1.23
CA VAL A 81 -19.93 0.71 0.51
C VAL A 81 -18.79 0.42 1.47
N THR A 82 -18.21 -0.77 1.33
CA THR A 82 -16.92 -1.14 1.89
C THR A 82 -15.96 -1.40 0.75
N SER A 83 -14.94 -0.54 0.62
CA SER A 83 -13.84 -0.74 -0.32
C SER A 83 -12.75 -1.59 0.34
N VAL A 84 -12.21 -2.54 -0.41
CA VAL A 84 -11.12 -3.41 0.03
C VAL A 84 -9.91 -3.14 -0.85
N VAL A 85 -8.77 -2.87 -0.22
CA VAL A 85 -7.51 -2.57 -0.91
C VAL A 85 -6.38 -3.44 -0.37
N VAL A 86 -5.55 -4.00 -1.24
CA VAL A 86 -4.40 -4.83 -0.86
C VAL A 86 -3.10 -4.14 -1.23
N GLY A 87 -2.16 -4.08 -0.28
CA GLY A 87 -0.82 -3.52 -0.48
C GLY A 87 -0.84 -2.14 -1.12
N ASP A 88 0.00 -1.95 -2.12
CA ASP A 88 0.13 -0.69 -2.87
C ASP A 88 -0.66 -0.71 -4.18
N ASP A 89 -1.80 -1.42 -4.24
CA ASP A 89 -2.63 -1.46 -5.45
C ASP A 89 -2.85 -0.04 -6.02
N VAL A 90 -2.48 0.13 -7.28
CA VAL A 90 -2.57 1.40 -8.00
C VAL A 90 -4.00 1.82 -8.27
N VAL A 91 -4.92 0.87 -8.52
CA VAL A 91 -6.26 1.19 -9.04
C VAL A 91 -7.07 2.07 -8.07
N PRO A 92 -7.09 1.80 -6.75
CA PRO A 92 -7.73 2.67 -5.77
C PRO A 92 -7.13 4.07 -5.62
N ARG A 93 -5.99 4.34 -6.26
CA ARG A 93 -5.27 5.62 -6.23
C ARG A 93 -5.26 6.32 -7.58
N LEU A 94 -5.83 5.68 -8.60
CA LEU A 94 -5.75 6.13 -9.98
C LEU A 94 -7.00 6.95 -10.35
N SER A 95 -6.77 8.20 -10.69
CA SER A 95 -7.75 9.12 -11.25
C SER A 95 -7.10 10.01 -12.31
N LEU A 96 -7.90 10.80 -13.03
CA LEU A 96 -7.35 11.83 -13.91
C LEU A 96 -6.47 12.82 -13.12
N SER A 97 -6.92 13.24 -11.95
CA SER A 97 -6.18 14.18 -11.10
C SER A 97 -4.85 13.60 -10.62
N SER A 98 -4.83 12.37 -10.12
CA SER A 98 -3.59 11.74 -9.65
C SER A 98 -2.56 11.57 -10.78
N VAL A 99 -3.02 11.32 -12.03
CA VAL A 99 -2.14 11.27 -13.20
C VAL A 99 -1.63 12.67 -13.57
N GLN A 100 -2.49 13.70 -13.53
CA GLN A 100 -2.08 15.08 -13.79
C GLN A 100 -1.05 15.56 -12.75
N ASP A 101 -1.26 15.22 -11.48
CA ASP A 101 -0.35 15.51 -10.38
C ASP A 101 0.98 14.79 -10.52
N LEU A 102 0.95 13.50 -10.87
CA LEU A 102 2.18 12.75 -11.17
C LEU A 102 2.95 13.41 -12.32
N CYS A 103 2.27 13.82 -13.39
CA CYS A 103 2.90 14.54 -14.50
C CYS A 103 3.48 15.90 -14.06
N ALA A 104 2.80 16.65 -13.18
CA ALA A 104 3.29 17.93 -12.67
C ALA A 104 4.54 17.74 -11.81
N ALA A 105 4.53 16.77 -10.90
CA ALA A 105 5.69 16.43 -10.07
C ALA A 105 6.88 15.96 -10.93
N LEU A 106 6.64 15.14 -11.96
CA LEU A 106 7.68 14.69 -12.88
C LEU A 106 8.27 15.84 -13.71
N ARG A 107 7.45 16.79 -14.18
CA ARG A 107 7.95 17.98 -14.88
C ARG A 107 8.85 18.81 -13.97
N LEU A 108 8.41 19.10 -12.75
CA LEU A 108 9.23 19.81 -11.77
C LEU A 108 10.55 19.09 -11.51
N LEU A 109 10.50 17.76 -11.37
CA LEU A 109 11.71 16.95 -11.19
C LEU A 109 12.64 17.05 -12.40
N CYS A 110 12.12 17.01 -13.63
CA CYS A 110 12.92 17.13 -14.85
C CYS A 110 13.53 18.52 -15.03
N GLU A 111 12.86 19.57 -14.56
CA GLU A 111 13.29 20.97 -14.75
C GLU A 111 14.25 21.44 -13.64
N ASP A 112 14.20 20.86 -12.44
CA ASP A 112 15.05 21.24 -11.31
C ASP A 112 16.25 20.29 -11.12
N ALA A 113 17.39 20.66 -11.70
CA ALA A 113 18.65 19.93 -11.57
C ALA A 113 19.16 19.83 -10.12
N SER A 114 18.86 20.83 -9.27
CA SER A 114 19.25 20.81 -7.85
C SER A 114 18.45 19.75 -7.08
N LEU A 115 17.15 19.63 -7.40
CA LEU A 115 16.27 18.62 -6.84
C LEU A 115 16.69 17.22 -7.28
N GLN A 116 17.02 17.02 -8.56
CA GLN A 116 17.55 15.75 -9.07
C GLN A 116 18.82 15.33 -8.33
N THR A 117 19.79 16.25 -8.20
CA THR A 117 21.06 15.98 -7.52
C THR A 117 20.84 15.64 -6.04
N THR A 118 19.93 16.36 -5.38
CA THR A 118 19.58 16.12 -3.98
C THR A 118 18.91 14.76 -3.78
N ILE A 119 17.95 14.39 -4.64
CA ILE A 119 17.28 13.08 -4.58
C ILE A 119 18.27 11.96 -4.88
N ALA A 120 19.09 12.08 -5.93
CA ALA A 120 20.06 11.06 -6.33
C ALA A 120 21.10 10.81 -5.23
N SER A 121 21.68 11.88 -4.65
CA SER A 121 22.65 11.76 -3.56
C SER A 121 22.04 11.17 -2.29
N ALA A 122 20.81 11.56 -1.94
CA ALA A 122 20.10 10.98 -0.81
C ALA A 122 19.75 9.50 -1.03
N ALA A 123 19.31 9.12 -2.23
CA ALA A 123 19.03 7.74 -2.58
C ALA A 123 20.29 6.87 -2.56
N ALA A 124 21.41 7.35 -3.11
CA ALA A 124 22.70 6.67 -3.07
C ALA A 124 23.20 6.45 -1.63
N SER A 125 23.04 7.46 -0.77
CA SER A 125 23.40 7.36 0.65
C SER A 125 22.57 6.31 1.38
N LEU A 126 21.28 6.18 1.03
CA LEU A 126 20.40 5.17 1.61
C LEU A 126 20.74 3.77 1.10
N HIS A 127 21.07 3.63 -0.20
CA HIS A 127 21.43 2.35 -0.80
C HIS A 127 22.77 1.82 -0.27
N ALA A 128 23.79 2.67 -0.15
CA ALA A 128 25.06 2.29 0.48
C ALA A 128 24.86 1.83 1.93
N ALA A 129 23.92 2.44 2.66
CA ALA A 129 23.58 2.02 4.02
C ALA A 129 22.81 0.69 4.09
N THR A 130 22.15 0.25 3.01
CA THR A 130 21.52 -1.08 2.94
C THR A 130 22.49 -2.18 2.51
N ASP A 131 23.47 -1.85 1.65
CA ASP A 131 24.49 -2.79 1.17
C ASP A 131 25.53 -3.14 2.26
N LEU A 132 25.82 -2.18 3.13
CA LEU A 132 26.63 -2.40 4.33
C LEU A 132 25.96 -3.33 5.37
N ASP A 133 24.63 -3.41 5.37
CA ASP A 133 23.86 -4.26 6.29
C ASP A 133 23.86 -5.73 5.82
N LEU A 134 23.86 -5.97 4.50
CA LEU A 134 23.93 -7.31 3.90
C LEU A 134 25.33 -7.94 3.99
N SER A 135 26.39 -7.12 3.95
CA SER A 135 27.78 -7.59 4.08
C SER A 135 28.19 -7.94 5.51
N GLN A 136 27.46 -7.48 6.54
CA GLN A 136 27.72 -7.87 7.94
C GLN A 136 27.05 -9.20 8.35
N VAL A 137 26.23 -9.81 7.48
CA VAL A 137 25.52 -11.08 7.78
C VAL A 137 26.31 -12.33 7.33
N HIS A 138 27.44 -12.19 6.63
CA HIS A 138 28.26 -13.34 6.15
C HIS A 138 29.56 -13.59 6.92
N GLY A 139 29.72 -13.07 8.14
CA GLY A 139 30.90 -13.28 8.98
C GLY A 139 30.69 -14.28 10.11
N GLY A 140 30.41 -15.56 9.82
CA GLY A 140 30.20 -16.53 10.89
C GLY A 140 30.08 -17.98 10.47
N GLU A 141 31.11 -18.57 9.88
CA GLU A 141 31.36 -20.02 9.94
C GLU A 141 32.87 -20.30 9.78
N GLU A 142 33.61 -20.33 10.89
CA GLU A 142 34.84 -21.12 10.98
C GLU A 142 34.59 -22.29 11.95
N GLY A 143 34.24 -23.43 11.35
CA GLY A 143 34.19 -24.73 12.01
C GLY A 143 35.59 -25.34 12.13
N ARG A 144 35.93 -25.76 13.35
CA ARG A 144 37.11 -26.55 13.74
C ARG A 144 37.36 -27.77 12.84
N GLY A 145 38.62 -27.99 12.43
CA GLY A 145 39.07 -29.28 11.88
C GLY A 145 40.56 -29.40 11.51
N GLY A 146 41.41 -29.73 12.49
CA GLY A 146 42.58 -30.65 12.45
C GLY A 146 43.59 -30.77 11.28
N ARG A 147 44.88 -30.55 11.65
CA ARG A 147 46.15 -31.29 11.35
C ARG A 147 46.89 -31.19 9.99
N GLY A 148 48.21 -30.91 10.11
CA GLY A 148 49.32 -31.16 9.15
C GLY A 148 49.60 -29.98 8.22
N GLU A 149 50.81 -29.50 7.90
CA GLU A 149 52.20 -29.89 8.11
C GLU A 149 53.08 -28.62 7.98
N GLU A 150 54.31 -28.75 8.42
CA GLU A 150 55.35 -27.73 8.59
C GLU A 150 56.14 -27.48 7.30
N TYR A 151 56.26 -26.22 6.84
CA TYR A 151 57.44 -25.70 6.12
C TYR A 151 57.54 -24.19 6.31
N GLY A 152 58.68 -23.74 6.85
CA GLY A 152 58.96 -22.32 7.10
C GLY A 152 59.55 -21.57 5.90
N CYS A 153 59.39 -20.25 5.90
CA CYS A 153 60.43 -19.26 5.61
C CYS A 153 59.90 -17.87 5.94
N GLY A 154 60.61 -17.11 6.78
CA GLY A 154 60.20 -15.79 7.22
C GLY A 154 60.38 -14.70 6.16
N LYS A 155 59.68 -13.58 6.37
CA LYS A 155 60.20 -12.21 6.18
C LYS A 155 59.29 -11.22 6.90
N ARG A 156 59.93 -10.36 7.69
CA ARG A 156 59.35 -9.18 8.35
C ARG A 156 59.20 -8.05 7.32
N HIS A 157 58.08 -7.33 7.33
CA HIS A 157 58.03 -5.86 7.37
C HIS A 157 56.59 -5.39 7.70
N PRO A 158 56.42 -4.25 8.40
CA PRO A 158 55.16 -3.77 8.94
C PRO A 158 54.44 -2.86 7.96
N ASP A 159 53.11 -2.82 7.95
CA ASP A 159 52.38 -1.62 7.54
C ASP A 159 50.96 -1.57 8.13
N THR A 160 50.85 -0.77 9.17
CA THR A 160 49.79 0.20 9.46
C THR A 160 48.44 -0.01 8.74
N THR A 161 47.55 -0.79 9.33
CA THR A 161 46.12 -0.75 9.01
C THR A 161 45.42 0.11 10.06
N THR A 162 45.22 1.39 9.75
CA THR A 162 44.34 2.26 10.53
C THR A 162 42.90 1.82 10.28
N THR A 163 42.40 0.89 11.09
CA THR A 163 40.98 0.57 11.15
C THR A 163 40.27 1.73 11.83
N THR A 164 39.81 2.71 11.04
CA THR A 164 38.88 3.73 11.52
C THR A 164 37.51 3.08 11.65
N THR A 165 37.25 2.40 12.77
CA THR A 165 35.90 2.08 13.21
C THR A 165 35.20 3.40 13.55
N LEU A 166 34.38 3.91 12.63
CA LEU A 166 33.45 5.00 12.95
C LEU A 166 32.46 4.51 14.03
N PRO A 167 32.23 5.28 15.10
CA PRO A 167 31.35 4.86 16.19
C PRO A 167 29.90 4.75 15.71
N PRO A 168 29.09 3.82 16.26
CA PRO A 168 27.71 3.55 15.82
C PRO A 168 26.76 4.77 15.91
N HIS A 169 27.13 5.81 16.66
CA HIS A 169 26.35 7.04 16.79
C HIS A 169 26.40 7.97 15.56
N THR A 170 27.43 7.89 14.70
CA THR A 170 27.53 8.76 13.51
C THR A 170 26.68 8.27 12.33
N GLN A 171 26.42 6.96 12.21
CA GLN A 171 25.60 6.40 11.13
C GLN A 171 24.09 6.66 11.31
N SER A 172 23.59 6.61 12.55
CA SER A 172 22.18 6.91 12.86
C SER A 172 21.82 8.36 12.51
N ASN A 173 22.71 9.31 12.83
CA ASN A 173 22.53 10.73 12.50
C ASN A 173 22.52 11.00 10.99
N ASN A 174 23.28 10.22 10.21
CA ASN A 174 23.31 10.35 8.76
C ASN A 174 21.99 9.87 8.12
N ARG A 175 21.45 8.72 8.57
CA ARG A 175 20.16 8.19 8.07
C ARG A 175 18.98 9.10 8.40
N SER A 176 18.95 9.69 9.59
CA SER A 176 17.90 10.66 9.95
C SER A 176 17.98 11.91 9.09
N ALA A 177 19.19 12.42 8.82
CA ALA A 177 19.40 13.57 7.95
C ALA A 177 18.98 13.27 6.51
N THR A 178 19.40 12.13 5.94
CA THR A 178 18.99 11.71 4.59
C THR A 178 17.46 11.60 4.46
N ARG A 179 16.80 11.02 5.48
CA ARG A 179 15.33 10.93 5.50
C ARG A 179 14.65 12.30 5.58
N ALA A 180 15.22 13.24 6.34
CA ALA A 180 14.73 14.61 6.40
C ALA A 180 14.87 15.30 5.03
N THR A 181 16.01 15.14 4.35
CA THR A 181 16.22 15.65 2.99
C THR A 181 15.20 15.09 2.00
N LEU A 182 15.00 13.76 1.96
CA LEU A 182 13.99 13.14 1.09
C LEU A 182 12.58 13.61 1.41
N ARG A 183 12.28 13.88 2.68
CA ARG A 183 10.99 14.45 3.09
C ARG A 183 10.80 15.85 2.51
N THR A 184 11.80 16.72 2.59
CA THR A 184 11.75 18.05 1.98
C THR A 184 11.61 17.97 0.46
N CYS A 185 12.33 17.08 -0.22
CA CYS A 185 12.15 16.85 -1.65
C CYS A 185 10.73 16.41 -1.99
N ARG A 186 10.16 15.50 -1.20
CA ARG A 186 8.77 15.05 -1.35
C ARG A 186 7.77 16.18 -1.15
N GLU A 187 7.97 17.04 -0.14
CA GLU A 187 7.11 18.21 0.11
C GLU A 187 7.14 19.16 -1.08
N ARG A 188 8.32 19.46 -1.63
CA ARG A 188 8.44 20.29 -2.86
C ARG A 188 7.73 19.69 -4.07
N LEU A 189 7.82 18.37 -4.26
CA LEU A 189 7.10 17.68 -5.34
C LEU A 189 5.58 17.71 -5.11
N ALA A 190 5.15 17.55 -3.86
CA ALA A 190 3.74 17.60 -3.48
C ALA A 190 3.12 19.00 -3.67
N ASP A 191 3.90 20.08 -3.54
CA ASP A 191 3.43 21.44 -3.81
C ASP A 191 3.00 21.64 -5.28
N ALA A 192 3.56 20.86 -6.21
CA ALA A 192 3.15 20.87 -7.62
C ALA A 192 1.87 20.06 -7.90
N MET A 193 1.39 19.28 -6.93
CA MET A 193 0.30 18.31 -7.07
C MET A 193 -1.04 18.88 -6.61
N THR A 194 -1.54 19.90 -7.32
CA THR A 194 -2.66 20.75 -6.89
C THR A 194 -4.04 20.31 -7.39
N HIS A 195 -4.15 19.24 -8.19
CA HIS A 195 -5.43 18.84 -8.77
C HIS A 195 -6.39 18.26 -7.71
N GLU A 196 -7.70 18.39 -7.95
CA GLU A 196 -8.73 17.90 -7.04
C GLU A 196 -8.71 16.36 -6.95
N LYS A 197 -8.44 15.83 -5.75
CA LYS A 197 -8.27 14.39 -5.53
C LYS A 197 -9.60 13.65 -5.56
N LEU A 198 -9.57 12.46 -6.14
CA LEU A 198 -10.68 11.51 -6.07
C LEU A 198 -10.30 10.33 -5.18
N TYR A 199 -11.31 9.63 -4.70
CA TYR A 199 -11.17 8.61 -3.67
C TYR A 199 -12.03 7.37 -3.95
N PRO A 200 -11.60 6.19 -3.46
CA PRO A 200 -12.46 5.03 -3.34
C PRO A 200 -13.67 5.33 -2.45
N ALA A 201 -14.82 4.76 -2.81
CA ALA A 201 -16.07 5.02 -2.08
C ALA A 201 -16.15 4.26 -0.75
N GLY A 202 -16.76 4.90 0.24
CA GLY A 202 -17.14 4.28 1.51
C GLY A 202 -15.97 4.04 2.46
N ARG A 203 -16.16 3.11 3.41
CA ARG A 203 -15.12 2.74 4.37
C ARG A 203 -14.08 1.87 3.67
N ILE A 204 -12.80 2.09 3.95
CA ILE A 204 -11.73 1.37 3.25
C ILE A 204 -11.01 0.43 4.21
N LEU A 205 -11.08 -0.88 3.93
CA LEU A 205 -10.27 -1.90 4.57
C LEU A 205 -8.99 -2.10 3.75
N HIS A 206 -7.86 -1.72 4.32
CA HIS A 206 -6.54 -1.84 3.70
C HIS A 206 -5.78 -3.01 4.32
N MET A 207 -5.31 -3.93 3.47
CA MET A 207 -4.55 -5.12 3.85
C MET A 207 -3.12 -5.00 3.34
N SER A 208 -2.19 -4.53 4.18
CA SER A 208 -0.77 -4.39 3.85
C SER A 208 0.04 -5.52 4.50
N PRO A 209 1.23 -5.88 3.97
CA PRO A 209 2.16 -6.73 4.71
C PRO A 209 2.40 -6.18 6.12
N SER A 210 2.51 -7.04 7.13
CA SER A 210 2.89 -6.59 8.47
C SER A 210 4.35 -6.15 8.47
N ASP A 211 4.62 -4.89 8.81
CA ASP A 211 5.95 -4.51 9.26
C ASP A 211 6.24 -5.25 10.57
N ASN A 212 7.20 -6.17 10.57
CA ASN A 212 7.64 -6.89 11.77
C ASN A 212 8.08 -5.95 12.93
N ASN A 213 8.28 -4.66 12.65
CA ASN A 213 8.65 -3.62 13.61
C ASN A 213 7.49 -3.05 14.45
N LEU A 214 6.23 -3.38 14.16
CA LEU A 214 5.06 -2.90 14.90
C LEU A 214 4.45 -3.92 15.87
N ARG A 215 5.08 -5.10 16.06
CA ARG A 215 4.65 -6.01 17.13
C ARG A 215 4.96 -5.35 18.48
N PRO A 216 3.97 -5.16 19.38
CA PRO A 216 4.27 -4.90 20.77
C PRO A 216 5.14 -6.05 21.27
N ARG A 217 6.27 -5.76 21.91
CA ARG A 217 7.02 -6.75 22.70
C ARG A 217 6.15 -7.18 23.89
N GLY A 218 5.14 -7.99 23.64
CA GLY A 218 4.25 -8.60 24.63
C GLY A 218 4.32 -10.10 24.48
N GLY A 219 4.83 -10.78 25.51
CA GLY A 219 5.12 -12.21 25.50
C GLY A 219 3.87 -13.09 25.33
N GLY A 220 4.07 -14.22 24.65
CA GLY A 220 3.05 -15.26 24.49
C GLY A 220 3.50 -16.32 23.49
N ASN A 221 3.72 -17.53 24.01
CA ASN A 221 4.20 -18.75 23.36
C ASN A 221 3.81 -19.00 21.89
N GLY A 222 4.79 -19.50 21.12
CA GLY A 222 4.57 -20.70 20.30
C GLY A 222 4.00 -20.52 18.90
N ARG A 223 4.40 -19.48 18.16
CA ARG A 223 4.25 -19.48 16.69
C ARG A 223 5.64 -19.59 16.07
N THR A 224 5.88 -20.74 15.44
CA THR A 224 7.00 -21.01 14.52
C THR A 224 7.23 -19.82 13.59
N GLU A 225 8.49 -19.52 13.30
CA GLU A 225 8.92 -18.52 12.31
C GLU A 225 8.10 -18.69 11.02
N GLY A 226 7.09 -17.84 10.85
CA GLY A 226 6.05 -17.99 9.86
C GLY A 226 5.87 -16.67 9.15
N GLU A 227 5.79 -16.76 7.81
CA GLU A 227 5.45 -15.74 6.83
C GLU A 227 4.85 -14.45 7.43
N PRO A 228 5.35 -13.25 7.07
CA PRO A 228 4.82 -12.00 7.58
C PRO A 228 3.35 -11.85 7.17
N GLY A 229 2.43 -12.21 8.07
CA GLY A 229 0.99 -12.14 7.80
C GLY A 229 0.56 -10.71 7.46
N ARG A 230 -0.53 -10.54 6.72
CA ARG A 230 -1.05 -9.18 6.43
C ARG A 230 -1.75 -8.55 7.62
N LEU A 231 -1.56 -7.25 7.77
CA LEU A 231 -2.26 -6.40 8.72
C LEU A 231 -3.44 -5.73 8.02
N ALA A 232 -4.66 -6.03 8.48
CA ALA A 232 -5.88 -5.36 8.02
C ALA A 232 -6.21 -4.16 8.91
N GLN A 233 -6.34 -2.98 8.29
CA GLN A 233 -6.66 -1.73 8.99
C GLN A 233 -7.72 -0.95 8.23
N TRP A 234 -8.63 -0.32 8.98
CA TRP A 234 -9.49 0.71 8.43
C TRP A 234 -8.65 1.97 8.15
N ARG A 235 -8.75 2.49 6.93
CA ARG A 235 -8.03 3.69 6.49
C ARG A 235 -9.00 4.78 6.04
N ASP A 236 -8.61 6.02 6.30
CA ASP A 236 -9.28 7.18 5.72
C ASP A 236 -9.06 7.24 4.20
N GLN A 237 -10.04 7.81 3.50
CA GLN A 237 -9.99 8.00 2.05
C GLN A 237 -8.74 8.77 1.62
N ALA A 238 -8.32 9.77 2.41
CA ALA A 238 -7.12 10.57 2.19
C ALA A 238 -5.83 9.73 2.05
N HIS A 239 -5.79 8.53 2.63
CA HIS A 239 -4.66 7.61 2.46
C HIS A 239 -4.45 7.17 1.00
N PHE A 240 -5.49 7.25 0.17
CA PHE A 240 -5.53 6.83 -1.23
C PHE A 240 -5.56 8.02 -2.21
N ALA A 241 -5.31 9.25 -1.73
CA ALA A 241 -5.34 10.45 -2.56
C ALA A 241 -4.30 10.46 -3.69
N GLU A 242 -3.17 9.78 -3.47
CA GLU A 242 -2.01 9.78 -4.37
C GLU A 242 -1.58 8.37 -4.76
N ILE A 243 -1.01 8.28 -5.97
CA ILE A 243 -0.35 7.08 -6.46
C ILE A 243 0.89 6.81 -5.61
N VAL A 244 1.00 5.58 -5.14
CA VAL A 244 2.22 5.07 -4.51
C VAL A 244 3.00 4.30 -5.56
N LEU A 245 4.19 4.80 -5.90
CA LEU A 245 5.09 4.08 -6.81
C LEU A 245 5.80 2.97 -6.03
N SER A 246 5.43 1.72 -6.30
CA SER A 246 6.12 0.56 -5.73
C SER A 246 6.18 -0.60 -6.72
N ALA A 247 7.15 -1.50 -6.55
CA ALA A 247 7.36 -2.64 -7.43
C ALA A 247 6.13 -3.57 -7.48
N SER A 248 5.33 -3.60 -6.41
CA SER A 248 4.17 -4.47 -6.31
C SER A 248 2.87 -3.82 -6.75
N MET A 249 2.82 -2.53 -7.08
CA MET A 249 1.57 -1.77 -7.28
C MET A 249 0.59 -2.39 -8.30
N PHE A 250 1.12 -3.04 -9.34
CA PHE A 250 0.30 -3.76 -10.34
C PHE A 250 0.01 -5.21 -9.91
N SER A 251 0.98 -5.90 -9.30
CA SER A 251 0.81 -7.26 -8.79
C SER A 251 -0.16 -7.34 -7.60
N CYS A 252 -0.33 -6.27 -6.84
CA CYS A 252 -1.33 -6.20 -5.77
C CYS A 252 -2.76 -6.18 -6.32
N HIS A 253 -2.96 -5.74 -7.57
CA HIS A 253 -4.28 -5.55 -8.15
C HIS A 253 -5.00 -6.86 -8.52
N VAL A 254 -4.25 -7.93 -8.80
CA VAL A 254 -4.84 -9.15 -9.37
C VAL A 254 -5.76 -9.85 -8.36
N PRO A 255 -6.87 -10.50 -8.81
CA PRO A 255 -7.81 -11.15 -7.91
C PRO A 255 -7.20 -12.17 -6.94
N SER A 256 -6.15 -12.89 -7.36
CA SER A 256 -5.44 -13.84 -6.49
C SER A 256 -4.79 -13.19 -5.27
N SER A 257 -4.27 -11.97 -5.41
CA SER A 257 -3.70 -11.20 -4.30
C SER A 257 -4.77 -10.85 -3.25
N TYR A 258 -5.97 -10.51 -3.72
CA TYR A 258 -7.13 -10.25 -2.86
C TYR A 258 -7.64 -11.50 -2.16
N LEU A 259 -7.72 -12.62 -2.87
CA LEU A 259 -8.11 -13.91 -2.29
C LEU A 259 -7.10 -14.36 -1.23
N SER A 260 -5.80 -14.30 -1.52
CA SER A 260 -4.74 -14.64 -0.54
C SER A 260 -4.87 -13.79 0.71
N ALA A 261 -5.01 -12.46 0.55
CA ALA A 261 -5.11 -11.55 1.67
C ALA A 261 -6.33 -11.84 2.56
N ILE A 262 -7.46 -12.24 1.97
CA ILE A 262 -8.67 -12.61 2.74
C ILE A 262 -8.48 -13.95 3.46
N HIS A 263 -7.79 -14.92 2.84
CA HIS A 263 -7.50 -16.20 3.49
C HIS A 263 -6.61 -16.06 4.73
N GLU A 264 -5.70 -15.10 4.71
CA GLU A 264 -4.81 -14.77 5.85
C GLU A 264 -5.55 -14.11 7.03
N LEU A 265 -6.79 -13.62 6.84
CA LEU A 265 -7.61 -13.03 7.91
C LEU A 265 -8.39 -14.06 8.75
N ARG A 266 -8.34 -15.35 8.39
CA ARG A 266 -9.10 -16.42 9.05
C ARG A 266 -8.38 -17.04 10.23
#